data_AF-A0A8F1SA95-F1
#
_entry.id   AF-A0A8F1SA95-F1
#
_cell.length_a   1.000
_cell.length_b   1.000
_cell.length_c   1.000
_cell.angle_alpha   90.00
_cell.angle_beta   90.00
_cell.angle_gamma   90.00
#
_symmetry.space_group_name_H-M   'P 1'
#
loop_
_entity.id
_entity.type
_entity.pdbx_description
1 polymer ?
#
loop_
_entity_poly.entity_id
_entity_poly.type
_entity_poly.pdbx_seq_one_letter_code
_entity_poly.pdbx_strand_id
1 'polypeptide(L)'
;MKKVTFYLASFLITSSLLVTPRAVEAQSVDATADSEIIKTLDRNCSSVRVAIKNIHTNDALTRVNVGQRYNSISTKLMARLNGRLAINKLDSSKLVNITNEFESTRLKFNSNYNDYDTAMTDLQRANCSNNVADYYQKLTVAREARNKLSEDVKILDELLVRYKEEVQVIKNSLSGGSNE
;
A
#
# COMPACT_ATOMS: atom_id res chain seq x y z
N MET A 1 -56.21 -53.52 -6.01
CA MET A 1 -56.41 -52.15 -5.50
C MET A 1 -55.10 -51.37 -5.61
N LYS A 2 -55.16 -50.21 -6.28
CA LYS A 2 -54.24 -49.06 -6.37
C LYS A 2 -52.72 -49.29 -6.54
N LYS A 3 -52.27 -48.99 -7.77
CA LYS A 3 -50.89 -48.65 -8.15
C LYS A 3 -50.47 -47.32 -7.48
N VAL A 4 -49.23 -47.22 -7.00
CA VAL A 4 -48.61 -45.94 -6.63
C VAL A 4 -47.18 -45.90 -7.19
N THR A 5 -47.02 -45.08 -8.22
CA THR A 5 -45.77 -44.63 -8.84
C THR A 5 -45.00 -43.70 -7.91
N PHE A 6 -43.71 -43.97 -7.69
CA PHE A 6 -42.80 -43.06 -6.99
C PHE A 6 -42.08 -42.16 -8.01
N TYR A 7 -42.30 -40.84 -7.89
CA TYR A 7 -41.63 -39.81 -8.68
C TYR A 7 -40.32 -39.37 -8.03
N LEU A 8 -39.35 -39.02 -8.87
CA LEU A 8 -38.08 -38.36 -8.54
C LEU A 8 -38.29 -37.06 -7.75
N ALA A 9 -37.45 -36.84 -6.73
CA ALA A 9 -37.12 -35.50 -6.25
C ALA A 9 -35.62 -35.44 -5.95
N SER A 10 -34.86 -34.87 -6.89
CA SER A 10 -33.47 -34.46 -6.71
C SER A 10 -33.46 -33.13 -5.95
N PHE A 11 -32.91 -33.12 -4.74
CA PHE A 11 -32.66 -31.89 -3.98
C PHE A 11 -31.19 -31.49 -4.20
N LEU A 12 -30.94 -30.60 -5.16
CA LEU A 12 -29.67 -29.87 -5.27
C LEU A 12 -29.79 -28.60 -4.43
N ILE A 13 -29.14 -28.59 -3.26
CA ILE A 13 -29.00 -27.38 -2.44
C ILE A 13 -27.78 -26.63 -2.96
N THR A 14 -27.98 -25.70 -3.89
CA THR A 14 -26.99 -24.69 -4.23
C THR A 14 -27.04 -23.58 -3.18
N SER A 15 -26.16 -23.63 -2.19
CA SER A 15 -25.97 -22.54 -1.23
C SER A 15 -25.07 -21.48 -1.86
N SER A 16 -25.69 -20.46 -2.46
CA SER A 16 -24.99 -19.27 -2.96
C SER A 16 -24.65 -18.37 -1.78
N LEU A 17 -23.40 -18.43 -1.30
CA LEU A 17 -22.90 -17.49 -0.29
C LEU A 17 -22.67 -16.13 -0.96
N LEU A 18 -23.68 -15.26 -0.94
CA LEU A 18 -23.53 -13.86 -1.32
C LEU A 18 -22.75 -13.13 -0.21
N VAL A 19 -21.43 -13.05 -0.36
CA VAL A 19 -20.60 -12.15 0.45
C VAL A 19 -20.81 -10.74 -0.09
N THR A 20 -21.75 -10.01 0.49
CA THR A 20 -21.88 -8.58 0.23
C THR A 20 -20.75 -7.83 0.95
N PRO A 21 -19.97 -6.99 0.26
CA PRO A 21 -18.99 -6.16 0.92
C PRO A 21 -19.73 -5.13 1.77
N ARG A 22 -19.66 -5.25 3.09
CA ARG A 22 -20.05 -4.16 3.98
C ARG A 22 -19.00 -3.07 3.84
N ALA A 23 -19.40 -1.91 3.31
CA ALA A 23 -18.64 -0.69 3.51
C ALA A 23 -18.60 -0.45 5.03
N VAL A 24 -17.42 -0.60 5.62
CA VAL A 24 -17.17 -0.17 6.99
C VAL A 24 -16.92 1.33 6.89
N GLU A 25 -17.94 2.12 7.20
CA GLU A 25 -17.70 3.54 7.44
C GLU A 25 -16.79 3.68 8.67
N ALA A 26 -15.75 4.51 8.54
CA ALA A 26 -14.87 4.85 9.63
C ALA A 26 -15.66 5.68 10.64
N GLN A 27 -16.28 5.02 11.62
CA GLN A 27 -16.89 5.68 12.75
C GLN A 27 -15.79 6.46 13.49
N SER A 28 -15.96 7.78 13.59
CA SER A 28 -15.05 8.64 14.34
C SER A 28 -14.90 8.08 15.75
N VAL A 29 -13.68 7.70 16.13
CA VAL A 29 -13.41 7.19 17.46
C VAL A 29 -13.65 8.31 18.46
N ASP A 30 -14.60 8.09 19.37
CA ASP A 30 -14.78 8.94 20.55
C ASP A 30 -13.51 8.82 21.41
N ALA A 31 -12.66 9.85 21.34
CA ALA A 31 -11.40 9.93 22.07
C ALA A 31 -11.56 10.59 23.46
N THR A 32 -12.76 10.57 24.03
CA THR A 32 -12.99 10.96 25.43
C THR A 32 -12.29 9.98 26.38
N ALA A 33 -11.92 10.46 27.57
CA ALA A 33 -11.18 9.68 28.57
C ALA A 33 -11.89 8.38 28.99
N ASP A 34 -13.21 8.30 28.79
CA ASP A 34 -14.03 7.15 29.14
C ASP A 34 -14.17 6.09 28.04
N SER A 35 -13.61 6.32 26.86
CA SER A 35 -13.75 5.38 25.75
C SER A 35 -13.04 4.06 26.02
N GLU A 36 -13.61 2.97 25.50
CA GLU A 36 -13.05 1.62 25.67
C GLU A 36 -11.64 1.50 25.06
N ILE A 37 -11.34 2.33 24.06
CA ILE A 37 -10.02 2.41 23.42
C ILE A 37 -8.98 2.99 24.39
N ILE A 38 -9.32 4.07 25.10
CA ILE A 38 -8.43 4.67 26.11
C ILE A 38 -8.20 3.69 27.26
N LYS A 39 -9.27 3.03 27.75
CA LYS A 39 -9.17 2.00 28.80
C LYS A 39 -8.32 0.80 28.39
N THR A 40 -8.46 0.35 27.14
CA THR A 40 -7.66 -0.75 26.59
C THR A 40 -6.19 -0.36 26.44
N LEU A 41 -5.92 0.86 25.95
CA LEU A 41 -4.57 1.37 25.76
C LEU A 41 -3.84 1.52 27.09
N ASP A 42 -4.52 2.04 28.12
CA ASP A 42 -3.97 2.19 29.47
C ASP A 42 -3.54 0.84 30.06
N ARG A 43 -4.45 -0.15 30.06
CA ARG A 43 -4.19 -1.52 30.56
C ARG A 43 -3.05 -2.23 29.84
N ASN A 44 -2.83 -1.92 28.57
CA ASN A 44 -1.85 -2.61 27.71
C ASN A 44 -0.64 -1.74 27.33
N CYS A 45 -0.44 -0.60 28.01
CA CYS A 45 0.54 0.42 27.64
C CYS A 45 1.95 -0.15 27.37
N SER A 46 2.46 -1.04 28.23
CA SER A 46 3.78 -1.67 28.05
C SER A 46 3.87 -2.49 26.75
N SER A 47 2.91 -3.37 26.51
CA SER A 47 2.85 -4.22 25.31
C SER A 47 2.71 -3.39 24.04
N VAL A 48 1.89 -2.34 24.07
CA VAL A 48 1.70 -1.42 22.95
C VAL A 48 2.99 -0.67 22.61
N ARG A 49 3.73 -0.21 23.62
CA ARG A 49 5.03 0.46 23.42
C ARG A 49 6.06 -0.47 22.79
N VAL A 50 6.12 -1.73 23.22
CA VAL A 50 7.00 -2.74 22.62
C VAL A 50 6.61 -3.00 21.15
N ALA A 51 5.31 -3.13 20.87
CA ALA A 51 4.83 -3.33 19.50
C ALA A 51 5.18 -2.14 18.60
N ILE A 52 4.96 -0.90 19.05
CA ILE A 52 5.31 0.33 18.31
C ILE A 52 6.81 0.40 18.05
N LYS A 53 7.66 0.03 19.02
CA LYS A 53 9.11 -0.02 18.85
C LYS A 53 9.53 -1.02 17.75
N ASN A 54 8.94 -2.21 17.77
CA ASN A 54 9.23 -3.26 16.80
C ASN A 54 8.76 -2.86 15.39
N ILE A 55 7.56 -2.28 15.27
CA ILE A 55 7.04 -1.76 14.00
C ILE A 55 8.00 -0.72 13.43
N HIS A 56 8.39 0.29 14.22
CA HIS A 56 9.30 1.35 13.75
C HIS A 56 10.63 0.78 13.25
N THR A 57 11.20 -0.17 14.00
CA THR A 57 12.49 -0.80 13.67
C THR A 57 12.42 -1.60 12.37
N ASN A 58 11.35 -2.39 12.19
CA ASN A 58 11.15 -3.20 10.99
C ASN A 58 10.85 -2.35 9.75
N ASP A 59 10.04 -1.29 9.92
CA ASP A 59 9.70 -0.37 8.84
C ASP A 59 10.94 0.42 8.37
N ALA A 60 11.84 0.81 9.28
CA ALA A 60 13.09 1.49 8.94
C ALA A 60 14.01 0.64 8.05
N LEU A 61 14.20 -0.63 8.39
CA LEU A 61 14.97 -1.57 7.56
C LEU A 61 14.31 -1.77 6.18
N THR A 62 12.99 -1.92 6.17
CA THR A 62 12.21 -2.11 4.95
C THR A 62 12.33 -0.91 4.02
N ARG A 63 12.25 0.31 4.54
CA ARG A 63 12.40 1.54 3.78
C ARG A 63 13.75 1.65 3.08
N VAL A 64 14.86 1.29 3.74
CA VAL A 64 16.19 1.35 3.11
C VAL A 64 16.22 0.45 1.88
N ASN A 65 15.75 -0.79 2.03
CA ASN A 65 15.72 -1.77 0.94
C ASN A 65 14.81 -1.34 -0.21
N VAL A 66 13.59 -0.89 0.10
CA VAL A 66 12.60 -0.45 -0.88
C VAL A 66 13.06 0.82 -1.60
N GLY A 67 13.55 1.82 -0.87
CA GLY A 67 14.04 3.08 -1.43
C GLY A 67 15.22 2.88 -2.38
N GLN A 68 16.16 1.99 -2.05
CA GLN A 68 17.27 1.62 -2.95
C GLN A 68 16.77 0.95 -4.23
N ARG A 69 15.77 0.05 -4.12
CA ARG A 69 15.16 -0.61 -5.28
C ARG A 69 14.48 0.39 -6.20
N TYR A 70 13.62 1.25 -5.68
CA TYR A 70 12.94 2.26 -6.50
C TYR A 70 13.93 3.25 -7.14
N ASN A 71 14.97 3.66 -6.41
CA ASN A 71 16.04 4.48 -6.99
C ASN A 71 16.76 3.75 -8.14
N SER A 72 17.08 2.47 -7.97
CA SER A 72 17.70 1.67 -9.02
C SER A 72 16.79 1.50 -10.24
N ILE A 73 15.49 1.31 -10.03
CA ILE A 73 14.52 1.22 -11.13
C ILE A 73 14.45 2.55 -11.89
N SER A 74 14.25 3.67 -11.20
CA SER A 74 14.19 5.00 -11.81
C SER A 74 15.46 5.32 -12.62
N THR A 75 16.64 5.16 -12.00
CA THR A 75 17.91 5.62 -12.58
C THR A 75 18.59 4.64 -13.52
N LYS A 76 18.49 3.32 -13.26
CA LYS A 76 19.22 2.30 -14.03
C LYS A 76 18.36 1.56 -15.03
N LEU A 77 17.04 1.54 -14.85
CA LEU A 77 16.11 0.94 -15.81
C LEU A 77 15.40 2.03 -16.62
N MET A 78 14.53 2.82 -15.97
CA MET A 78 13.61 3.73 -16.68
C MET A 78 14.34 4.82 -17.46
N ALA A 79 15.20 5.60 -16.79
CA ALA A 79 15.95 6.67 -17.43
C ALA A 79 16.84 6.17 -18.58
N ARG A 80 17.50 5.02 -18.38
CA ARG A 80 18.41 4.44 -19.40
C ARG A 80 17.65 3.88 -20.60
N LEU A 81 16.56 3.16 -20.37
CA LEU A 81 15.75 2.61 -21.44
C LEU A 81 15.14 3.74 -22.28
N ASN A 82 14.51 4.72 -21.63
CA ASN A 82 13.93 5.86 -22.32
C ASN A 82 14.99 6.62 -23.14
N GLY A 83 16.17 6.86 -22.57
CA GLY A 83 17.28 7.49 -23.29
C GLY A 83 17.72 6.71 -24.53
N ARG A 84 17.80 5.38 -24.45
CA ARG A 84 18.12 4.53 -25.61
C ARG A 84 17.04 4.59 -26.68
N LEU A 85 15.75 4.54 -26.29
CA LEU A 85 14.64 4.64 -27.23
C LEU A 85 14.66 5.99 -27.97
N ALA A 86 14.90 7.08 -27.25
CA ALA A 86 15.03 8.42 -27.83
C ALA A 86 16.19 8.52 -28.84
N ILE A 87 17.37 7.98 -28.51
CA ILE A 87 18.52 7.96 -29.43
C ILE A 87 18.20 7.18 -30.72
N ASN A 88 17.39 6.12 -30.61
CA ASN A 88 16.96 5.32 -31.76
C ASN A 88 15.70 5.86 -32.44
N LYS A 89 15.27 7.09 -32.11
CA LYS A 89 14.08 7.75 -32.69
C LYS A 89 12.79 6.95 -32.53
N LEU A 90 12.71 6.11 -31.49
CA LEU A 90 11.50 5.39 -31.13
C LEU A 90 10.66 6.30 -30.21
N ASP A 91 9.37 6.40 -30.49
CA ASP A 91 8.46 7.13 -29.62
C ASP A 91 8.40 6.44 -28.24
N SER A 92 8.85 7.17 -27.24
CA SER A 92 8.89 6.75 -25.83
C SER A 92 8.17 7.74 -24.92
N SER A 93 7.35 8.64 -25.49
CA SER A 93 6.64 9.70 -24.76
C SER A 93 5.85 9.17 -23.57
N LYS A 94 5.09 8.09 -23.75
CA LYS A 94 4.36 7.42 -22.67
C LYS A 94 5.26 6.88 -21.56
N LEU A 95 6.36 6.20 -21.93
CA LEU A 95 7.31 5.68 -20.95
C LEU A 95 7.98 6.81 -20.17
N VAL A 96 8.31 7.92 -20.83
CA VAL A 96 8.84 9.13 -20.19
C VAL A 96 7.83 9.71 -19.19
N ASN A 97 6.55 9.81 -19.55
CA ASN A 97 5.51 10.29 -18.64
C ASN A 97 5.37 9.40 -17.40
N ILE A 98 5.29 8.07 -17.58
CA ILE A 98 5.23 7.11 -16.47
C ILE A 98 6.48 7.22 -15.58
N THR A 99 7.66 7.42 -16.18
CA THR A 99 8.92 7.59 -15.44
C THR A 99 8.90 8.86 -14.59
N ASN A 100 8.36 9.96 -15.11
CA ASN A 100 8.24 11.21 -14.37
C ASN A 100 7.25 11.07 -13.20
N GLU A 101 6.10 10.42 -13.41
CA GLU A 101 5.15 10.09 -12.33
C GLU A 101 5.78 9.19 -11.26
N PHE A 102 6.55 8.19 -11.68
CA PHE A 102 7.28 7.30 -10.78
C PHE A 102 8.31 8.04 -9.94
N GLU A 103 9.11 8.91 -10.56
CA GLU A 103 10.13 9.69 -9.86
C GLU A 103 9.50 10.67 -8.87
N SER A 104 8.43 11.38 -9.28
CA SER A 104 7.66 12.26 -8.40
C SER A 104 7.10 11.52 -7.18
N THR A 105 6.46 10.37 -7.41
CA THR A 105 5.91 9.53 -6.33
C THR A 105 7.01 8.99 -5.43
N ARG A 106 8.18 8.63 -5.97
CA ARG A 106 9.34 8.17 -5.19
C ARG A 106 9.88 9.26 -4.27
N LEU A 107 9.95 10.50 -4.75
CA LEU A 107 10.36 11.65 -3.94
C LEU A 107 9.34 11.94 -2.83
N LYS A 108 8.04 11.86 -3.16
CA LYS A 108 6.96 11.98 -2.18
C LYS A 108 7.02 10.90 -1.11
N PHE A 109 7.24 9.64 -1.49
CA PHE A 109 7.45 8.53 -0.55
C PHE A 109 8.60 8.83 0.42
N ASN A 110 9.73 9.35 -0.07
CA ASN A 110 10.86 9.72 0.80
C ASN A 110 10.49 10.83 1.79
N SER A 111 9.74 11.85 1.34
CA SER A 111 9.26 12.93 2.21
C SER A 111 8.28 12.41 3.27
N ASN A 112 7.26 11.66 2.84
CA ASN A 112 6.26 11.07 3.73
C ASN A 112 6.90 10.09 4.73
N TYR A 113 8.02 9.45 4.37
CA TYR A 113 8.75 8.59 5.31
C TYR A 113 9.37 9.41 6.43
N ASN A 114 9.95 10.58 6.14
CA ASN A 114 10.51 11.45 7.18
C ASN A 114 9.42 11.93 8.14
N ASP A 115 8.22 12.23 7.63
CA ASP A 115 7.07 12.61 8.45
C ASP A 115 6.62 11.45 9.35
N TYR A 116 6.55 10.22 8.79
CA TYR A 116 6.24 9.01 9.55
C TYR A 116 7.29 8.71 10.63
N ASP A 117 8.58 8.79 10.30
CA ASP A 117 9.71 8.55 11.21
C ASP A 117 9.68 9.55 12.39
N THR A 118 9.39 10.82 12.09
CA THR A 118 9.17 11.87 13.10
C THR A 118 7.99 11.53 14.00
N ALA A 119 6.83 11.20 13.42
CA ALA A 119 5.62 10.86 14.17
C ALA A 119 5.81 9.62 15.06
N MET A 120 6.50 8.59 14.57
CA MET A 120 6.82 7.38 15.34
C MET A 120 7.78 7.67 16.48
N THR A 121 8.78 8.51 16.24
CA THR A 121 9.74 8.94 17.26
C THR A 121 9.03 9.70 18.38
N ASP A 122 8.13 10.63 18.03
CA ASP A 122 7.37 11.39 19.02
C ASP A 122 6.40 10.50 19.81
N LEU A 123 5.74 9.55 19.15
CA LEU A 123 4.92 8.53 19.81
C LEU A 123 5.73 7.67 20.79
N GLN A 124 6.93 7.24 20.42
CA GLN A 124 7.78 6.42 21.28
C GLN A 124 8.32 7.16 22.51
N ARG A 125 8.55 8.48 22.37
CA ARG A 125 8.96 9.34 23.49
C ARG A 125 7.82 9.59 24.48
N ALA A 126 6.58 9.60 24.00
CA ALA A 126 5.41 9.79 24.85
C ALA A 126 5.20 8.61 25.82
N ASN A 127 4.57 8.89 26.95
CA ASN A 127 4.27 7.89 27.97
C ASN A 127 2.76 7.66 28.06
N CYS A 128 2.30 6.50 27.57
CA CYS A 128 0.89 6.13 27.64
C CYS A 128 0.34 6.02 29.07
N SER A 129 1.16 5.82 30.10
CA SER A 129 0.68 5.74 31.49
C SER A 129 0.42 7.10 32.15
N ASN A 130 0.99 8.18 31.62
CA ASN A 130 0.84 9.52 32.22
C ASN A 130 -0.28 10.32 31.55
N ASN A 131 -0.43 10.17 30.23
CA ASN A 131 -1.46 10.86 29.46
C ASN A 131 -1.88 9.98 28.26
N VAL A 132 -2.83 9.08 28.52
CA VAL A 132 -3.32 8.10 27.53
C VAL A 132 -3.97 8.80 26.33
N ALA A 133 -4.66 9.92 26.55
CA ALA A 133 -5.34 10.66 25.48
C ALA A 133 -4.34 11.29 24.49
N ASP A 134 -3.32 11.99 24.98
CA ASP A 134 -2.25 12.53 24.12
C ASP A 134 -1.48 11.40 23.40
N TYR A 135 -1.19 10.30 24.10
CA TYR A 135 -0.55 9.15 23.48
C TYR A 135 -1.40 8.55 22.34
N TYR A 136 -2.72 8.43 22.54
CA TYR A 136 -3.64 7.96 21.52
C TYR A 136 -3.71 8.91 20.30
N GLN A 137 -3.67 10.22 20.53
CA GLN A 137 -3.60 11.19 19.44
C GLN A 137 -2.31 11.02 18.63
N LYS A 138 -1.14 10.90 19.29
CA LYS A 138 0.14 10.63 18.61
C LYS A 138 0.13 9.30 17.85
N LEU A 139 -0.51 8.27 18.42
CA LEU A 139 -0.69 6.99 17.75
C LEU A 139 -1.49 7.14 16.46
N THR A 140 -2.55 7.95 16.49
CA THR A 140 -3.38 8.21 15.31
C THR A 140 -2.59 8.93 14.22
N VAL A 141 -1.84 9.97 14.57
CA VAL A 141 -0.95 10.69 13.64
C VAL A 141 0.07 9.75 13.00
N ALA A 142 0.73 8.89 13.78
CA ALA A 142 1.70 7.93 13.26
C ALA A 142 1.04 6.89 12.33
N ARG A 143 -0.19 6.44 12.65
CA ARG A 143 -0.95 5.52 11.78
C ARG A 143 -1.33 6.19 10.46
N GLU A 144 -1.77 7.44 10.48
CA GLU A 144 -2.09 8.19 9.26
C GLU A 144 -0.85 8.39 8.38
N ALA A 145 0.28 8.76 8.97
CA ALA A 145 1.55 8.88 8.24
C ALA A 145 1.98 7.54 7.61
N ARG A 146 1.82 6.42 8.34
CA ARG A 146 2.09 5.08 7.81
C ARG A 146 1.14 4.69 6.67
N ASN A 147 -0.13 5.11 6.74
CA ASN A 147 -1.09 4.87 5.66
C ASN A 147 -0.72 5.64 4.39
N LYS A 148 -0.21 6.88 4.51
CA LYS A 148 0.31 7.63 3.35
C LYS A 148 1.46 6.90 2.67
N LEU A 149 2.37 6.30 3.44
CA LEU A 149 3.44 5.46 2.89
C LEU A 149 2.91 4.25 2.13
N SER A 150 1.93 3.55 2.71
CA SER A 150 1.27 2.41 2.06
C SER A 150 0.65 2.82 0.72
N GLU A 151 0.02 3.99 0.67
CA GLU A 151 -0.59 4.51 -0.55
C GLU A 151 0.46 4.87 -1.62
N ASP A 152 1.54 5.56 -1.24
CA ASP A 152 2.62 5.85 -2.19
C ASP A 152 3.24 4.57 -2.78
N VAL A 153 3.38 3.50 -1.97
CA VAL A 153 3.86 2.18 -2.45
C VAL A 153 2.92 1.56 -3.47
N LYS A 154 1.60 1.59 -3.24
CA LYS A 154 0.62 1.09 -4.22
C LYS A 154 0.74 1.83 -5.54
N ILE A 155 0.81 3.16 -5.50
CA ILE A 155 0.94 4.00 -6.70
C ILE A 155 2.25 3.66 -7.44
N LEU A 156 3.36 3.48 -6.71
CA LEU A 156 4.65 3.07 -7.29
C LEU A 156 4.53 1.71 -7.98
N ASP A 157 3.88 0.72 -7.36
CA ASP A 157 3.71 -0.61 -7.94
C ASP A 157 2.81 -0.58 -9.19
N GLU A 158 1.72 0.20 -9.17
CA GLU A 158 0.87 0.42 -10.35
C GLU A 158 1.64 1.08 -11.50
N LEU A 159 2.49 2.06 -11.21
CA LEU A 159 3.36 2.69 -12.19
C LEU A 159 4.37 1.70 -12.80
N LEU A 160 4.89 0.75 -12.00
CA LEU A 160 5.77 -0.31 -12.52
C LEU A 160 5.03 -1.26 -13.46
N VAL A 161 3.78 -1.62 -13.14
CA VAL A 161 2.94 -2.44 -14.02
C VAL A 161 2.68 -1.70 -15.34
N ARG A 162 2.22 -0.44 -15.28
CA ARG A 162 1.99 0.39 -16.48
C ARG A 162 3.26 0.55 -17.33
N TYR A 163 4.40 0.78 -16.69
CA TYR A 163 5.69 0.90 -17.40
C TYR A 163 6.04 -0.40 -18.13
N LYS A 164 5.87 -1.55 -17.47
CA LYS A 164 6.12 -2.87 -18.07
C LYS A 164 5.23 -3.12 -19.29
N GLU A 165 3.95 -2.76 -19.20
CA GLU A 165 3.00 -2.92 -20.31
C GLU A 165 3.40 -2.10 -21.53
N GLU A 166 3.75 -0.82 -21.34
CA GLU A 166 4.21 0.04 -22.42
C GLU A 166 5.57 -0.40 -23.01
N VAL A 167 6.47 -0.96 -22.19
CA VAL A 167 7.69 -1.60 -22.70
C VAL A 167 7.35 -2.79 -23.61
N GLN A 168 6.32 -3.57 -23.27
CA GLN A 168 5.90 -4.69 -24.10
C GLN A 168 5.27 -4.22 -25.43
N VAL A 169 4.55 -3.10 -25.44
CA VAL A 169 4.04 -2.48 -26.66
C VAL A 169 5.19 -2.12 -27.62
N ILE A 170 6.23 -1.46 -27.11
CA ILE A 170 7.41 -1.11 -27.91
C ILE A 170 8.14 -2.38 -28.38
N LYS A 171 8.29 -3.37 -27.52
CA LYS A 171 8.92 -4.64 -27.92
C LYS A 171 8.17 -5.30 -29.08
N ASN A 172 6.84 -5.33 -29.02
CA ASN A 172 6.01 -5.93 -30.05
C ASN A 172 6.11 -5.18 -31.38
N SER A 173 6.16 -3.83 -31.37
CA SER A 173 6.33 -3.04 -32.60
C SER A 173 7.67 -3.30 -33.27
N LEU A 174 8.72 -3.57 -32.51
CA LEU A 174 10.04 -3.94 -33.05
C LEU A 174 10.06 -5.34 -33.66
N SER A 175 9.35 -6.30 -33.09
CA SER A 175 9.26 -7.68 -33.62
C SER A 175 8.37 -7.81 -34.87
N GLY A 176 7.45 -6.86 -35.09
CA GLY A 176 6.58 -6.84 -36.27
C GLY A 176 7.22 -6.26 -37.53
N GLY A 177 8.38 -5.62 -37.42
CA GLY A 177 9.06 -4.91 -38.52
C GLY A 177 10.08 -5.73 -39.31
N SER A 178 10.18 -7.05 -39.12
CA SER A 178 11.16 -7.92 -39.80
C SER A 178 10.64 -8.59 -41.08
N ASN A 179 9.53 -8.13 -41.66
CA ASN A 179 8.91 -8.69 -42.88
C ASN A 179 8.77 -7.65 -44.02
N GLU A 180 9.71 -6.71 -44.14
CA GLU A 180 9.91 -5.91 -45.37
C GLU A 180 11.36 -6.01 -45.84
#